data_AF-A0A7C7MMU2-F1
#
_entry.id   AF-A0A7C7MMU2-F1
#
_cell.length_a   1.000
_cell.length_b   1.000
_cell.length_c   1.000
_cell.angle_alpha   90.00
_cell.angle_beta   90.00
_cell.angle_gamma   90.00
#
_symmetry.space_group_name_H-M   'P 1'
#
loop_
_entity.id
_entity.type
_entity.pdbx_description
1 polymer ?
#
loop_
_entity_poly.entity_id
_entity_poly.type
_entity_poly.pdbx_seq_one_letter_code
_entity_poly.pdbx_strand_id
1 'polypeptide(L)'
;MKIEIHLSIDKLIAVDELLQKVYELPVSLDKRENVYKSIGYDLADTFNKKVKTQIKKANLFDEKRKKITLKYHEAWALEEILKDLLEIYPPTNDYKKILLRSITDKLNQKLA
;
A
#
# COMPACT_ATOMS: atom_id res chain seq x y z
N MET A 1 5.01 -12.76 13.47
CA MET A 1 5.23 -13.26 12.09
C MET A 1 5.52 -12.07 11.18
N LYS A 2 6.50 -12.19 10.25
CA LYS A 2 6.88 -11.13 9.30
C LYS A 2 6.52 -11.59 7.89
N ILE A 3 5.90 -10.72 7.10
CA ILE A 3 5.51 -10.97 5.72
C ILE A 3 6.44 -10.18 4.81
N GLU A 4 7.06 -10.88 3.87
CA GLU A 4 7.97 -10.30 2.90
C GLU A 4 7.32 -10.21 1.53
N ILE A 5 7.34 -9.02 0.94
CA ILE A 5 6.71 -8.72 -0.35
C ILE A 5 7.75 -8.08 -1.25
N HIS A 6 7.83 -8.58 -2.47
CA HIS A 6 8.70 -8.04 -3.51
C HIS A 6 7.84 -7.25 -4.50
N LEU A 7 7.98 -5.93 -4.50
CA LEU A 7 7.23 -5.02 -5.37
C LEU A 7 8.16 -4.46 -6.46
N SER A 8 7.65 -4.35 -7.69
CA SER A 8 8.28 -3.50 -8.71
C SER A 8 8.07 -2.03 -8.35
N ILE A 9 8.82 -1.14 -9.00
CA ILE A 9 8.76 0.30 -8.74
C ILE A 9 7.35 0.83 -9.08
N ASP A 10 6.76 0.41 -10.20
CA ASP A 10 5.40 0.82 -10.59
C ASP A 10 4.36 0.41 -9.55
N LYS A 11 4.51 -0.80 -9.00
CA LYS A 11 3.63 -1.31 -7.93
C LYS A 11 3.80 -0.53 -6.64
N LEU A 12 5.03 -0.18 -6.29
CA LEU A 12 5.33 0.62 -5.11
C LEU A 12 4.73 2.04 -5.24
N ILE A 13 4.85 2.66 -6.41
CA ILE A 13 4.29 3.99 -6.68
C ILE A 13 2.76 3.93 -6.67
N ALA A 14 2.16 2.94 -7.33
CA ALA A 14 0.70 2.79 -7.35
C ALA A 14 0.12 2.62 -5.94
N VAL A 15 0.78 1.82 -5.08
CA VAL A 15 0.37 1.65 -3.68
C VAL A 15 0.53 2.95 -2.89
N ASP A 16 1.64 3.67 -3.05
CA ASP A 16 1.82 4.96 -2.36
C ASP A 16 0.74 5.97 -2.78
N GLU A 17 0.51 6.14 -4.07
CA GLU A 17 -0.52 7.05 -4.60
C GLU A 17 -1.91 6.75 -4.02
N LEU A 18 -2.28 5.46 -3.94
CA LEU A 18 -3.56 5.08 -3.34
C LEU A 18 -3.56 5.29 -1.83
N LEU A 19 -2.50 4.90 -1.12
CA LEU A 19 -2.40 5.08 0.33
C LEU A 19 -2.42 6.55 0.77
N GLN A 20 -2.00 7.49 -0.07
CA GLN A 20 -2.18 8.92 0.24
C GLN A 20 -3.66 9.31 0.41
N LYS A 21 -4.59 8.55 -0.16
CA LYS A 21 -6.04 8.76 0.03
C LYS A 21 -6.53 8.47 1.45
N VAL A 22 -5.75 7.77 2.28
CA VAL A 22 -6.06 7.59 3.71
C VAL A 22 -6.16 8.94 4.42
N TYR A 23 -5.39 9.94 3.99
CA TYR A 23 -5.44 11.31 4.53
C TYR A 23 -6.73 12.07 4.18
N GLU A 24 -7.45 11.65 3.14
CA GLU A 24 -8.70 12.27 2.70
C GLU A 24 -9.93 11.68 3.39
N LEU A 25 -9.80 10.52 4.05
CA LEU A 25 -10.90 9.87 4.75
C LEU A 25 -11.35 10.71 5.97
N PRO A 26 -12.65 10.76 6.32
CA PRO A 26 -13.13 11.40 7.54
C PRO A 26 -12.76 10.60 8.79
N VAL A 27 -12.86 11.22 9.97
CA VAL A 27 -12.75 10.51 11.26
C VAL A 27 -14.03 9.72 11.49
N SER A 28 -13.90 8.44 11.84
CA SER A 28 -15.07 7.60 12.13
C SER A 28 -15.56 7.80 13.56
N LEU A 29 -16.85 7.56 13.77
CA LEU A 29 -17.43 7.46 15.11
C LEU A 29 -17.03 6.14 15.81
N ASP A 30 -16.65 5.11 15.05
CA ASP A 30 -16.10 3.88 15.61
C ASP A 30 -14.60 4.03 15.90
N LYS A 31 -14.23 3.78 17.16
CA LYS A 31 -12.83 3.78 17.60
C LYS A 31 -12.01 2.72 16.88
N ARG A 32 -12.59 1.58 16.50
CA ARG A 32 -11.87 0.51 15.80
C ARG A 32 -11.42 0.95 14.42
N GLU A 33 -12.30 1.61 13.67
CA GLU A 33 -11.99 2.18 12.36
C GLU A 33 -10.88 3.23 12.45
N ASN A 34 -10.89 4.07 13.49
CA ASN A 34 -9.82 5.04 13.71
C ASN A 34 -8.46 4.39 14.04
N VAL A 35 -8.45 3.24 14.73
CA VAL A 35 -7.21 2.47 14.96
C VAL A 35 -6.68 1.92 13.64
N TYR A 36 -7.54 1.32 12.81
CA TYR A 36 -7.13 0.85 11.48
C TYR A 36 -6.60 1.98 10.61
N LYS A 37 -7.25 3.13 10.66
CA LYS A 37 -6.81 4.33 9.96
C LYS A 37 -5.44 4.83 10.44
N SER A 38 -5.17 4.77 11.74
CA SER A 38 -3.85 5.09 12.29
C SER A 38 -2.76 4.20 11.72
N ILE A 39 -3.02 2.89 11.59
CA ILE A 39 -2.09 1.95 10.94
C ILE A 39 -1.93 2.32 9.45
N GLY A 40 -3.01 2.75 8.81
CA GLY A 40 -3.00 3.29 7.45
C GLY A 40 -2.08 4.49 7.26
N TYR A 41 -2.06 5.43 8.20
CA TYR A 41 -1.14 6.57 8.17
C TYR A 41 0.33 6.14 8.29
N ASP A 42 0.64 5.24 9.22
CA ASP A 42 2.00 4.70 9.38
C ASP A 42 2.47 3.97 8.11
N LEU A 43 1.57 3.22 7.47
CA LEU A 43 1.83 2.54 6.20
C LEU A 43 2.03 3.56 5.06
N ALA A 44 1.16 4.55 4.94
CA ALA A 44 1.27 5.60 3.92
C ALA A 44 2.62 6.33 4.01
N ASP A 45 3.05 6.72 5.21
CA ASP A 45 4.35 7.36 5.41
C ASP A 45 5.53 6.45 5.09
N THR A 46 5.42 5.16 5.47
CA THR A 46 6.46 4.17 5.16
C THR A 46 6.62 3.96 3.66
N PHE A 47 5.51 3.84 2.92
CA PHE A 47 5.53 3.68 1.47
C PHE A 47 5.99 4.97 0.76
N ASN A 48 5.51 6.13 1.21
CA ASN A 48 5.91 7.43 0.68
C ASN A 48 7.41 7.68 0.81
N LYS A 49 7.97 7.39 1.99
CA LYS A 49 9.40 7.51 2.25
C LYS A 49 10.20 6.58 1.33
N LYS A 50 9.72 5.35 1.08
CA LYS A 50 10.37 4.42 0.15
C LYS A 50 10.32 4.95 -1.29
N VAL A 51 9.16 5.41 -1.77
CA VAL A 51 9.01 5.99 -3.12
C VAL A 51 9.93 7.20 -3.30
N LYS A 52 9.85 8.19 -2.40
CA LYS A 52 10.72 9.38 -2.43
C LYS A 52 12.20 9.03 -2.40
N THR A 53 12.58 8.01 -1.63
CA THR A 53 13.97 7.52 -1.61
C THR A 53 14.40 6.96 -2.97
N GLN A 54 13.53 6.22 -3.68
CA GLN A 54 13.85 5.74 -5.02
C GLN A 54 13.95 6.87 -6.04
N ILE A 55 13.01 7.83 -5.99
CA ILE A 55 13.03 9.02 -6.85
C ILE A 55 14.35 9.79 -6.67
N LYS A 56 14.73 10.08 -5.42
CA LYS A 56 15.97 10.80 -5.09
C LYS A 56 17.23 10.08 -5.55
N LYS A 57 17.22 8.75 -5.58
CA LYS A 57 18.37 7.96 -6.04
C LYS A 57 18.46 7.89 -7.57
N ALA A 58 17.46 8.39 -8.31
CA ALA A 58 17.32 8.22 -9.75
C ALA A 58 17.30 6.74 -10.21
N ASN A 59 17.15 5.79 -9.29
CA ASN A 59 17.06 4.35 -9.57
C ASN A 59 15.63 3.93 -9.96
N LEU A 60 14.84 4.84 -10.54
CA LEU A 60 13.47 4.60 -10.99
C LEU A 60 13.42 3.53 -12.10
N PHE A 61 14.46 3.45 -12.91
CA PHE A 61 14.60 2.48 -14.00
C PHE A 61 15.42 1.25 -13.61
N ASP A 62 15.85 1.17 -12.35
CA ASP A 62 16.70 0.09 -11.85
C ASP A 62 15.78 -1.08 -11.46
N GLU A 63 15.53 -1.99 -12.41
CA GLU A 63 14.49 -3.03 -12.45
C GLU A 63 14.41 -4.01 -11.26
N LYS A 64 15.29 -3.89 -10.26
CA LYS A 64 15.32 -4.81 -9.12
C LYS A 64 14.09 -4.60 -8.23
N ARG A 65 13.24 -5.64 -8.19
CA ARG A 65 12.11 -5.74 -7.25
C ARG A 65 12.57 -5.39 -5.83
N LYS A 66 11.88 -4.47 -5.18
CA LYS A 66 12.23 -4.02 -3.82
C LYS A 66 11.52 -4.89 -2.80
N LYS A 67 12.31 -5.37 -1.84
CA LYS A 67 11.83 -6.14 -0.69
C LYS A 67 11.25 -5.19 0.36
N ILE A 68 10.00 -5.44 0.74
CA ILE A 68 9.32 -4.78 1.86
C ILE A 68 8.96 -5.87 2.85
N THR A 69 9.40 -5.69 4.09
CA THR A 69 9.07 -6.58 5.19
C THR A 69 8.08 -5.84 6.09
N LEU A 70 6.89 -6.42 6.25
CA LEU A 70 5.82 -5.93 7.12
C LEU A 70 5.61 -6.92 8.25
N LYS A 71 5.12 -6.47 9.39
CA LYS A 71 4.55 -7.36 10.41
C LYS A 71 3.22 -7.92 9.89
N TYR A 72 2.78 -9.04 10.46
CA TYR A 72 1.51 -9.67 10.06
C TYR A 72 0.32 -8.71 10.10
N HIS A 73 0.12 -7.98 11.19
CA HIS A 73 -0.98 -7.01 11.32
C HIS A 73 -0.85 -5.82 10.36
N GLU A 74 0.37 -5.39 10.04
CA GLU A 74 0.62 -4.33 9.06
C GLU A 74 0.29 -4.81 7.65
N ALA A 75 0.62 -6.06 7.30
CA ALA A 75 0.30 -6.64 6.00
C ALA A 75 -1.20 -6.89 5.83
N TRP A 76 -1.87 -7.38 6.89
CA TRP A 76 -3.32 -7.54 6.91
C TRP A 76 -4.03 -6.18 6.80
N ALA A 77 -3.62 -5.19 7.59
CA ALA A 77 -4.19 -3.84 7.52
C ALA A 77 -3.96 -3.21 6.14
N LEU A 78 -2.77 -3.41 5.55
CA LEU A 78 -2.49 -2.93 4.20
C LEU A 78 -3.44 -3.55 3.17
N GLU A 79 -3.74 -4.85 3.27
CA GLU A 79 -4.66 -5.52 2.37
C GLU A 79 -6.07 -4.91 2.45
N GLU A 80 -6.62 -4.81 3.65
CA GLU A 80 -7.97 -4.29 3.89
C GLU A 80 -8.08 -2.82 3.48
N ILE A 81 -7.11 -1.98 3.88
CA ILE A 81 -7.08 -0.57 3.49
C ILE A 81 -6.99 -0.41 1.97
N LEU A 82 -6.20 -1.24 1.29
CA LEU A 82 -6.12 -1.18 -0.17
C LEU A 82 -7.43 -1.62 -0.84
N LYS A 83 -8.15 -2.60 -0.29
CA LYS A 83 -9.48 -2.98 -0.81
C LYS A 83 -10.48 -1.84 -0.65
N ASP A 84 -10.57 -1.27 0.55
CA ASP A 84 -11.49 -0.17 0.86
C ASP A 84 -11.20 1.04 -0.04
N LEU A 85 -9.93 1.44 -0.14
CA LEU A 85 -9.55 2.58 -0.98
C LEU A 85 -9.74 2.30 -2.47
N LEU A 86 -9.58 1.07 -2.94
CA LEU A 86 -9.85 0.70 -4.34
C LEU A 86 -11.34 0.81 -4.67
N GLU A 87 -12.22 0.56 -3.69
CA GLU A 87 -13.66 0.71 -3.84
C GLU A 87 -14.09 2.18 -3.82
N ILE A 88 -13.55 2.97 -2.88
CA ILE A 88 -13.89 4.39 -2.72
C ILE A 88 -13.25 5.26 -3.82
N TYR A 89 -11.99 4.98 -4.17
CA TYR A 89 -11.18 5.75 -5.12
C TYR A 89 -10.67 4.85 -6.25
N PRO A 90 -11.56 4.34 -7.12
CA PRO A 90 -11.15 3.48 -8.22
C PRO A 90 -10.19 4.23 -9.15
N PRO A 91 -9.04 3.64 -9.51
CA PRO A 91 -8.13 4.25 -10.47
C PRO A 91 -8.81 4.42 -11.82
N THR A 92 -8.65 5.57 -12.46
CA THR A 92 -9.14 5.83 -13.82
C THR A 92 -8.39 5.01 -14.88
N ASN A 93 -7.19 4.54 -14.55
CA ASN A 93 -6.35 3.74 -15.44
C ASN A 93 -6.44 2.25 -15.08
N ASP A 94 -6.92 1.44 -16.03
CA ASP A 94 -7.06 -0.01 -15.88
C ASP A 94 -5.73 -0.71 -15.56
N TYR A 95 -4.62 -0.22 -16.10
CA TYR A 95 -3.29 -0.75 -15.79
C TYR A 95 -2.96 -0.60 -14.29
N LYS A 96 -3.22 0.58 -13.71
CA LYS A 96 -3.00 0.82 -12.27
C LYS A 96 -3.92 -0.08 -11.42
N LYS A 97 -5.16 -0.28 -11.86
CA LYS A 97 -6.12 -1.19 -11.21
C LYS A 97 -5.61 -2.64 -11.19
N ILE A 98 -5.03 -3.12 -12.30
CA ILE A 98 -4.41 -4.46 -12.38
C ILE A 98 -3.20 -4.56 -11.44
N LEU A 99 -2.34 -3.54 -11.41
CA LEU A 99 -1.19 -3.51 -10.51
C LEU A 99 -1.61 -3.63 -9.05
N LEU A 100 -2.58 -2.80 -8.62
CA LEU A 100 -3.07 -2.77 -7.24
C LEU A 100 -3.76 -4.08 -6.85
N ARG A 101 -4.65 -4.62 -7.69
CA ARG A 101 -5.28 -5.93 -7.46
C ARG A 101 -4.26 -7.04 -7.30
N SER A 102 -3.23 -7.07 -8.16
CA SER A 102 -2.16 -8.07 -8.07
C SER A 102 -1.34 -7.98 -6.78
N ILE A 103 -1.36 -6.85 -6.07
CA ILE A 103 -0.68 -6.67 -4.78
C ILE A 103 -1.60 -7.15 -3.65
N THR A 104 -2.88 -6.77 -3.70
CA THR A 104 -3.90 -7.27 -2.78
C THR A 104 -3.98 -8.80 -2.81
N ASP A 105 -4.00 -9.41 -3.99
CA ASP A 105 -4.02 -10.88 -4.14
C ASP A 105 -2.77 -11.52 -3.55
N LYS A 106 -1.60 -10.90 -3.73
CA LYS A 106 -0.33 -11.38 -3.15
C LYS A 106 -0.27 -11.23 -1.64
N LEU A 107 -0.89 -10.19 -1.10
CA LEU A 107 -1.04 -9.98 0.34
C LEU A 107 -1.92 -11.08 0.92
N ASN A 108 -3.10 -11.28 0.34
CA ASN A 108 -4.05 -12.32 0.73
C ASN A 108 -3.39 -13.71 0.73
N GLN A 109 -2.69 -14.08 -0.36
CA GLN A 109 -1.96 -15.36 -0.44
C GLN A 109 -0.85 -15.56 0.61
N LYS A 110 -0.32 -14.48 1.18
CA LYS A 110 0.73 -14.55 2.22
C LYS A 110 0.16 -14.49 3.64
N LEU A 111 -1.10 -14.11 3.76
CA LEU A 111 -1.83 -14.01 5.02
C LEU A 111 -2.66 -15.28 5.29
N ALA A 112 -3.14 -15.94 4.24
CA ALA A 112 -3.74 -17.28 4.27
C ALA A 112 -2.70 -18.37 4.60
#